data_AF-A0A1G9Z1S8-F1
#
_entry.id   AF-A0A1G9Z1S8-F1
#
_cell.length_a   1.000
_cell.length_b   1.000
_cell.length_c   1.000
_cell.angle_alpha   90.00
_cell.angle_beta   90.00
_cell.angle_gamma   90.00
#
_symmetry.space_group_name_H-M   'P 1'
#
loop_
_entity.id
_entity.type
_entity.pdbx_description
1 polymer ?
#
loop_
_entity_poly.entity_id
_entity_poly.type
_entity_poly.pdbx_seq_one_letter_code
_entity_poly.pdbx_strand_id
1 'polypeptide(L)' 'MRHSQTPLTPREEDAFKRIREVFDESDAASHRDALTEALAARMFEEDESEYLVEQLLSKGYLYAVHEEVRITGGLEL' A
#
# COMPACT_ATOMS: atom_id res chain seq x y z
N MET A 1 -1.87 23.96 5.26
CA MET A 1 -2.34 23.44 3.96
C MET A 1 -3.01 22.11 4.27
N ARG A 2 -4.31 21.96 3.99
CA ARG A 2 -4.96 20.65 4.13
C ARG A 2 -4.29 19.75 3.09
N HIS A 3 -3.58 18.72 3.53
CA HIS A 3 -3.09 17.67 2.63
C HIS A 3 -4.32 16.94 2.08
N SER A 4 -4.89 17.45 0.99
CA SER A 4 -5.82 16.67 0.19
C SER A 4 -4.98 15.57 -0.45
N GLN A 5 -4.87 14.43 0.23
CA GLN A 5 -4.29 13.24 -0.38
C GLN A 5 -5.03 12.95 -1.68
N THR A 6 -4.28 12.53 -2.70
CA THR A 6 -4.85 12.19 -4.00
C THR A 6 -5.90 11.10 -3.81
N PRO A 7 -7.15 11.28 -4.29
CA PRO A 7 -8.19 10.28 -4.09
C PRO A 7 -7.75 8.90 -4.59
N LEU A 8 -8.06 7.88 -3.80
CA LEU A 8 -7.93 6.49 -4.21
C LEU A 8 -9.20 6.08 -4.98
N THR A 9 -9.00 5.30 -6.03
CA THR A 9 -10.05 4.54 -6.68
C THR A 9 -10.50 3.40 -5.76
N PRO A 10 -11.70 2.83 -5.93
CA PRO A 10 -12.15 1.71 -5.11
C PRO A 10 -11.15 0.54 -5.07
N ARG A 11 -10.50 0.25 -6.20
CA ARG A 11 -9.51 -0.83 -6.30
C ARG A 11 -8.23 -0.53 -5.52
N GLU A 12 -7.77 0.73 -5.55
CA GLU A 12 -6.62 1.16 -4.75
C GLU A 12 -6.97 1.25 -3.25
N GLU A 13 -8.20 1.60 -2.88
CA GLU A 13 -8.65 1.55 -1.48
C GLU A 13 -8.65 0.12 -0.95
N ASP A 14 -9.14 -0.84 -1.74
CA ASP A 14 -9.13 -2.25 -1.35
C ASP A 14 -7.70 -2.78 -1.20
N ALA A 15 -6.81 -2.42 -2.13
CA ALA A 15 -5.39 -2.75 -2.04
C ALA A 15 -4.75 -2.11 -0.79
N PHE A 16 -5.03 -0.83 -0.52
CA PHE A 16 -4.48 -0.12 0.63
C PHE A 16 -4.96 -0.69 1.97
N LYS A 17 -6.26 -1.02 2.09
CA LYS A 17 -6.80 -1.72 3.28
C LYS A 17 -6.09 -3.05 3.49
N ARG A 18 -5.87 -3.81 2.41
CA ARG A 18 -5.20 -5.10 2.51
C ARG A 18 -3.74 -4.97 2.93
N ILE A 19 -3.03 -3.98 2.37
CA ILE A 19 -1.67 -3.65 2.79
C ILE A 19 -1.67 -3.29 4.28
N ARG A 20 -2.60 -2.47 4.78
CA ARG A 20 -2.71 -2.19 6.24
C ARG A 20 -2.83 -3.45 7.08
N GLU A 21 -3.68 -4.40 6.68
CA GLU A 21 -3.84 -5.66 7.40
C GLU A 21 -2.52 -6.46 7.51
N VAL A 22 -1.73 -6.49 6.42
CA VAL A 22 -0.42 -7.18 6.39
C VAL A 22 0.60 -6.49 7.31
N PHE A 23 0.60 -5.15 7.32
CA PHE A 23 1.49 -4.35 8.16
C PHE A 23 1.12 -4.39 9.65
N ASP A 24 -0.18 -4.42 9.99
CA ASP A 24 -0.64 -4.60 11.37
C ASP A 24 -0.22 -5.97 11.94
N GLU A 25 -0.04 -6.98 11.08
CA GLU A 25 0.44 -8.32 11.47
C GLU A 25 1.97 -8.44 11.58
N SER A 26 2.74 -7.66 10.80
CA SER A 26 4.18 -7.93 10.56
C SER A 26 5.17 -6.86 11.08
N ASP A 27 4.71 -5.91 11.89
CA ASP A 27 5.48 -4.70 12.26
C ASP A 27 5.60 -3.73 11.07
N ALA A 28 5.76 -2.43 11.34
CA ALA A 28 5.35 -1.32 10.46
C ALA A 28 6.17 -1.14 9.15
N ALA A 29 6.95 -2.13 8.72
CA ALA A 29 7.76 -2.15 7.52
C ALA A 29 7.64 -3.52 6.82
N SER A 30 7.45 -3.53 5.50
CA SER A 30 7.46 -4.76 4.70
C SER A 30 8.19 -4.55 3.40
N HIS A 31 8.91 -5.56 2.92
CA HIS A 31 9.55 -5.51 1.61
C HIS A 31 8.50 -5.33 0.51
N ARG A 32 8.81 -4.56 -0.53
CA ARG A 32 7.89 -4.33 -1.67
C ARG A 32 7.36 -5.66 -2.23
N ASP A 33 8.25 -6.63 -2.42
CA ASP A 33 7.90 -7.93 -3.00
C ASP A 33 6.91 -8.69 -2.13
N ALA A 34 7.09 -8.65 -0.80
CA ALA A 34 6.15 -9.27 0.13
C ALA A 34 4.75 -8.62 0.07
N LEU A 35 4.66 -7.33 -0.24
CA LEU A 35 3.37 -6.65 -0.43
C LEU A 35 2.70 -7.04 -1.73
N THR A 36 3.47 -7.11 -2.81
CA THR A 36 2.98 -7.58 -4.11
C THR A 36 2.47 -9.01 -3.98
N GLU A 37 3.24 -9.91 -3.33
CA GLU A 37 2.82 -11.29 -3.07
C GLU A 37 1.56 -11.38 -2.21
N ALA A 38 1.46 -10.57 -1.15
CA ALA A 38 0.31 -10.56 -0.26
C ALA A 38 -0.98 -10.06 -0.94
N LEU A 39 -0.86 -9.14 -1.91
CA LEU A 39 -1.96 -8.73 -2.78
C LEU A 39 -2.32 -9.84 -3.76
N ALA A 40 -1.32 -10.40 -4.45
CA ALA A 40 -1.52 -11.46 -5.45
C ALA A 40 -2.19 -12.71 -4.85
N ALA A 41 -1.89 -13.04 -3.59
CA ALA A 41 -2.49 -14.18 -2.89
C ALA A 41 -4.01 -14.06 -2.62
N ARG A 42 -4.61 -12.86 -2.75
CA ARG A 42 -6.01 -12.61 -2.38
C ARG A 42 -6.76 -11.71 -3.38
N MET A 43 -6.89 -12.19 -4.62
CA MET A 43 -7.76 -11.67 -5.68
C MET A 43 -7.22 -10.49 -6.50
N PHE A 44 -5.92 -10.24 -6.47
CA PHE A 44 -5.25 -9.36 -7.42
C PHE A 44 -4.37 -10.20 -8.34
N GLU A 45 -4.26 -9.81 -9.60
CA GLU A 45 -3.25 -10.39 -10.49
C GLU A 45 -1.86 -9.86 -10.11
N GLU A 46 -0.79 -10.56 -10.48
CA GLU A 46 0.58 -10.15 -10.16
C GLU A 46 0.90 -8.76 -10.75
N ASP A 47 0.63 -8.59 -12.05
CA ASP A 47 0.81 -7.30 -12.76
C ASP A 47 -0.07 -6.19 -12.15
N GLU A 48 -1.29 -6.54 -11.73
CA GLU A 48 -2.21 -5.60 -11.07
C GLU A 48 -1.70 -5.20 -9.67
N SER A 49 -1.15 -6.15 -8.93
CA SER A 49 -0.61 -5.95 -7.59
C SER A 49 0.58 -4.99 -7.63
N GLU A 50 1.50 -5.18 -8.57
CA GLU A 50 2.62 -4.28 -8.77
C GLU A 50 2.13 -2.87 -9.11
N TYR A 51 1.21 -2.75 -10.08
CA TYR A 51 0.64 -1.46 -10.47
C TYR A 51 0.00 -0.73 -9.28
N LEU A 52 -0.77 -1.43 -8.44
CA LEU A 52 -1.44 -0.85 -7.28
C LEU A 52 -0.45 -0.35 -6.22
N VAL A 53 0.62 -1.10 -5.96
CA VAL A 53 1.69 -0.68 -5.03
C VAL A 53 2.36 0.59 -5.56
N GLU A 54 2.65 0.67 -6.85
CA GLU A 54 3.24 1.87 -7.46
C GLU A 54 2.30 3.08 -7.40
N GLN A 55 1.00 2.90 -7.63
CA GLN A 55 0.03 3.98 -7.47
C GLN A 55 -0.02 4.50 -6.03
N LEU A 56 -0.01 3.61 -5.04
CA LEU A 56 -0.04 3.99 -3.63
C LEU A 56 1.24 4.70 -3.19
N LEU A 57 2.41 4.32 -3.71
CA LEU A 57 3.68 5.03 -3.54
C LEU A 57 3.64 6.42 -4.18
N SER A 58 3.19 6.51 -5.43
CA SER A 58 3.09 7.76 -6.19
C SER A 58 2.16 8.77 -5.51
N LYS A 59 1.06 8.28 -4.92
CA LYS A 59 0.08 9.08 -4.18
C LYS A 59 0.49 9.38 -2.74
N GLY A 60 1.60 8.83 -2.26
CA GLY A 60 2.14 9.06 -0.92
C GLY A 60 1.40 8.35 0.21
N TYR A 61 0.58 7.33 -0.11
CA TYR A 61 -0.03 6.44 0.89
C TYR A 61 0.99 5.43 1.43
N LEU A 62 1.97 5.09 0.60
CA LEU A 62 3.15 4.33 0.94
C LEU A 62 4.40 5.20 0.72
N TYR A 63 5.46 4.89 1.44
CA TYR A 63 6.79 5.43 1.15
C TYR A 63 7.83 4.32 1.26
N ALA A 64 8.79 4.31 0.33
CA ALA A 64 9.90 3.37 0.34
C ALA A 64 11.10 3.99 1.08
N VAL A 65 11.65 3.28 2.05
CA VAL A 65 12.91 3.58 2.73
C VAL A 65 13.86 2.43 2.46
N HIS A 66 14.85 2.67 1.60
CA HIS A 66 15.72 1.61 1.08
C HIS A 66 14.90 0.51 0.39
N GLU A 67 14.89 -0.70 0.95
CA GLU A 67 14.18 -1.87 0.42
C GLU A 67 12.85 -2.13 1.17
N GLU A 68 12.56 -1.33 2.19
CA GLU A 68 11.34 -1.44 2.99
C GLU A 68 10.30 -0.43 2.51
N VAL A 69 9.07 -0.90 2.32
CA VAL A 69 7.91 -0.05 2.16
C VAL A 69 7.27 0.17 3.52
N ARG A 70 6.79 1.38 3.77
CA ARG A 70 6.09 1.78 4.99
C ARG A 70 4.81 2.52 4.65
N ILE A 71 3.83 2.42 5.53
CA ILE A 71 2.58 3.16 5.40
C ILE A 71 2.80 4.57 5.94
N THR A 72 2.43 5.58 5.17
CA THR A 72 2.43 6.97 5.64
C THR A 72 1.41 7.08 6.77
N GLY A 73 1.87 7.11 8.02
CA GLY A 73 1.01 7.25 9.20
C GLY A 73 0.25 8.57 9.15
N GLY A 74 -1.00 8.52 8.71
CA GLY A 74 -1.78 9.73 8.51
C GLY A 74 -3.17 9.45 7.94
N LEU A 75 -3.97 8.70 8.70
CA LEU A 75 -5.43 8.79 8.65
C LEU A 75 -5.92 8.40 10.05
N GLU A 76 -5.84 9.38 10.96
CA GLU A 76 -6.84 9.49 12.02
C GLU A 76 -8.19 9.58 11.29
N LEU A 77 -8.95 8.48 11.36
CA LEU A 77 -10.38 8.43 10.99
C LEU A 77 -11.21 9.00 12.14
#